data_AF-A0A950BNQ1-F1
#
_entry.id   AF-A0A950BNQ1-F1
#
_cell.length_a   1.000
_cell.length_b   1.000
_cell.length_c   1.000
_cell.angle_alpha   90.00
_cell.angle_beta   90.00
_cell.angle_gamma   90.00
#
_symmetry.space_group_name_H-M   'P 1'
#
loop_
_entity.id
_entity.type
_entity.pdbx_description
1 polymer ?
#
loop_
_entity_poly.entity_id
_entity_poly.type
_entity_poly.pdbx_seq_one_letter_code
_entity_poly.pdbx_strand_id
1 'polypeptide(L)'
;MLLRIQMIRIQMLELRARSALAVAEHGINTDFMLQSAEQDARRLKREGQPWSVAHAHYVRAAIAACREDASTACRQLALAADLFDAADMPLCGWVMRYKIGEIQGGVEGRALITRGEESMASQSIKSPARWSRMVAPGFSGVITCQLETSY
;
A
#
# COMPACT_ATOMS: atom_id res chain seq x y z
N MET A 1 4.44 -1.88 -28.38
CA MET A 1 3.92 -3.23 -28.03
C MET A 1 4.41 -3.74 -26.66
N LEU A 2 4.53 -2.89 -25.63
CA LEU A 2 5.11 -3.30 -24.32
C LEU A 2 4.10 -3.97 -23.37
N LEU A 3 2.81 -3.63 -23.46
CA LEU A 3 1.76 -4.16 -22.57
C LEU A 3 1.30 -5.60 -22.91
N ARG A 4 1.87 -6.24 -23.94
CA ARG A 4 1.60 -7.66 -24.23
C ARG A 4 2.35 -8.59 -23.27
N ILE A 5 3.51 -8.17 -22.77
CA ILE A 5 4.29 -8.93 -21.80
C ILE A 5 3.64 -8.78 -20.42
N GLN A 6 3.25 -9.89 -19.79
CA GLN A 6 2.47 -9.90 -18.55
C GLN A 6 3.16 -9.11 -17.42
N MET A 7 4.45 -9.37 -17.19
CA MET A 7 5.24 -8.69 -16.15
C MET A 7 5.23 -7.17 -16.33
N ILE A 8 5.48 -6.68 -17.55
CA ILE A 8 5.48 -5.25 -17.86
C ILE A 8 4.08 -4.67 -17.63
N ARG A 9 3.03 -5.38 -18.04
CA ARG A 9 1.65 -4.91 -17.84
C ARG A 9 1.31 -4.77 -16.37
N ILE A 10 1.68 -5.74 -15.53
CA ILE A 10 1.45 -5.67 -14.09
C ILE A 10 2.19 -4.47 -13.49
N GLN A 11 3.47 -4.28 -13.82
CA GLN A 11 4.26 -3.13 -13.36
C GLN A 11 3.64 -1.79 -13.77
N MET A 12 3.15 -1.68 -15.01
CA MET A 12 2.49 -0.45 -15.47
C MET A 12 1.14 -0.19 -14.79
N LEU A 13 0.35 -1.25 -14.53
CA LEU A 13 -0.91 -1.12 -13.79
C LEU A 13 -0.66 -0.70 -12.33
N GLU A 14 0.33 -1.31 -11.70
CA GLU A 14 0.74 -1.01 -10.33
C GLU A 14 1.23 0.44 -10.22
N LEU A 15 2.14 0.86 -11.10
CA LEU A 15 2.67 2.22 -11.09
C LEU A 15 1.56 3.26 -11.29
N ARG A 16 0.66 3.01 -12.24
CA ARG A 16 -0.49 3.89 -12.49
C ARG A 16 -1.42 3.99 -11.29
N ALA A 17 -1.71 2.87 -10.63
CA ALA A 17 -2.52 2.85 -9.42
C ALA A 17 -1.85 3.63 -8.28
N ARG A 18 -0.54 3.43 -8.04
CA ARG A 18 0.20 4.18 -7.00
C ARG A 18 0.23 5.68 -7.28
N SER A 19 0.44 6.09 -8.53
CA SER A 19 0.39 7.49 -8.92
C SER A 19 -1.00 8.09 -8.66
N ALA A 20 -2.07 7.40 -9.02
CA ALA A 20 -3.43 7.87 -8.75
C ALA A 20 -3.71 8.01 -7.25
N LEU A 21 -3.26 7.04 -6.43
CA LEU A 21 -3.39 7.10 -4.96
C LEU A 21 -2.60 8.26 -4.36
N ALA A 22 -1.38 8.51 -4.83
CA ALA A 22 -0.58 9.65 -4.39
C ALA A 22 -1.26 10.99 -4.72
N VAL A 23 -1.92 11.12 -5.87
CA VAL A 23 -2.69 12.33 -6.22
C VAL A 23 -3.93 12.46 -5.34
N ALA A 24 -4.67 11.37 -5.13
CA ALA A 24 -5.87 11.34 -4.29
C ALA A 24 -5.56 11.71 -2.82
N GLU A 25 -4.41 11.29 -2.31
CA GLU A 25 -3.91 11.60 -0.97
C GLU A 25 -3.74 13.11 -0.73
N HIS A 26 -3.53 13.90 -1.78
CA HIS A 26 -3.43 15.36 -1.71
C HIS A 26 -4.76 16.08 -1.98
N GLY A 27 -5.88 15.35 -2.06
CA GLY A 27 -7.21 15.92 -2.25
C GLY A 27 -7.54 16.38 -3.69
N ILE A 28 -6.70 16.05 -4.67
CA ILE A 28 -6.88 16.49 -6.06
C ILE A 28 -7.67 15.43 -6.83
N ASN A 29 -8.87 15.79 -7.32
CA ASN A 29 -9.74 14.90 -8.12
C ASN A 29 -9.93 13.52 -7.46
N THR A 30 -10.06 13.50 -6.12
CA THR A 30 -10.00 12.29 -5.30
C THR A 30 -10.87 11.17 -5.84
N ASP A 31 -12.16 11.41 -6.08
CA ASP A 31 -13.09 10.37 -6.55
C ASP A 31 -12.68 9.76 -7.90
N PHE A 32 -12.26 10.61 -8.85
CA PHE A 32 -11.79 10.15 -10.15
C PHE A 32 -10.51 9.33 -10.04
N MET A 33 -9.56 9.78 -9.21
CA MET A 33 -8.29 9.08 -8.99
C MET A 33 -8.50 7.75 -8.27
N LEU A 34 -9.38 7.70 -7.26
CA LEU A 34 -9.75 6.46 -6.58
C LEU A 34 -10.48 5.50 -7.52
N GLN A 35 -11.35 6.00 -8.40
CA GLN A 35 -12.01 5.17 -9.41
C GLN A 35 -10.99 4.58 -10.41
N SER A 36 -10.01 5.36 -10.84
CA SER A 36 -8.91 4.91 -11.70
C SER A 36 -8.08 3.82 -11.02
N ALA A 37 -7.67 4.05 -9.76
CA ALA A 37 -6.93 3.08 -8.97
C ALA A 37 -7.71 1.76 -8.78
N GLU A 38 -9.02 1.83 -8.53
CA GLU A 38 -9.87 0.65 -8.39
C GLU A 38 -9.99 -0.14 -9.71
N GLN A 39 -10.03 0.54 -10.86
CA GLN A 39 -9.99 -0.13 -12.16
C GLN A 39 -8.67 -0.91 -12.34
N ASP A 40 -7.55 -0.33 -11.91
CA ASP A 40 -6.24 -1.00 -11.95
C ASP A 40 -6.15 -2.17 -10.97
N ALA A 41 -6.67 -2.03 -9.75
CA ALA A 41 -6.75 -3.14 -8.80
C ALA A 41 -7.53 -4.33 -9.38
N ARG A 42 -8.65 -4.09 -10.07
CA ARG A 42 -9.40 -5.15 -10.76
C ARG A 42 -8.59 -5.81 -11.87
N ARG A 43 -7.80 -5.05 -12.62
CA ARG A 43 -6.95 -5.58 -13.69
C ARG A 43 -5.78 -6.38 -13.13
N LEU A 44 -5.09 -5.85 -12.12
CA LEU A 44 -4.03 -6.54 -11.37
C LEU A 44 -4.51 -7.88 -10.82
N LYS A 45 -5.69 -7.94 -10.21
CA LYS A 45 -6.26 -9.20 -9.71
C LYS A 45 -6.48 -10.23 -10.83
N ARG A 46 -6.90 -9.80 -12.03
CA ARG A 46 -7.13 -10.68 -13.18
C ARG A 46 -5.86 -11.23 -13.81
N GLU A 47 -4.71 -10.60 -13.59
CA GLU A 47 -3.43 -11.14 -14.07
C GLU A 47 -3.03 -12.43 -13.35
N GLY A 48 -3.61 -12.72 -12.17
CA GLY A 48 -3.55 -14.02 -11.51
C GLY A 48 -2.22 -14.37 -10.83
N GLN A 49 -1.15 -13.61 -11.07
CA GLN A 49 0.13 -13.79 -10.37
C GLN A 49 0.02 -13.38 -8.90
N PRO A 50 0.58 -14.13 -7.93
CA PRO A 50 0.45 -13.84 -6.50
C PRO A 50 0.82 -12.40 -6.12
N TRP A 51 1.96 -11.90 -6.62
CA TRP A 51 2.40 -10.51 -6.40
C TRP A 51 1.51 -9.46 -7.09
N SER A 52 0.85 -9.80 -8.19
CA SER A 52 -0.15 -8.94 -8.83
C SER A 52 -1.42 -8.86 -7.99
N VAL A 53 -1.86 -9.99 -7.42
CA VAL A 53 -2.99 -10.04 -6.50
C VAL A 53 -2.66 -9.27 -5.22
N ALA A 54 -1.44 -9.38 -4.70
CA ALA A 54 -0.95 -8.59 -3.58
C ALA A 54 -1.04 -7.08 -3.85
N HIS A 55 -0.62 -6.61 -5.04
CA HIS A 55 -0.80 -5.21 -5.43
C HIS A 55 -2.27 -4.80 -5.49
N ALA A 56 -3.17 -5.67 -5.97
CA ALA A 56 -4.61 -5.37 -5.97
C ALA A 56 -5.16 -5.17 -4.54
N HIS A 57 -4.70 -5.97 -3.57
CA HIS A 57 -5.05 -5.80 -2.15
C HIS A 57 -4.47 -4.50 -1.57
N TYR A 58 -3.20 -4.19 -1.85
CA TYR A 58 -2.59 -2.92 -1.47
C TYR A 58 -3.40 -1.72 -1.99
N VAL A 59 -3.76 -1.69 -3.27
CA VAL A 59 -4.50 -0.57 -3.87
C VAL A 59 -5.86 -0.40 -3.20
N ARG A 60 -6.56 -1.49 -2.90
CA ARG A 60 -7.84 -1.46 -2.17
C ARG A 60 -7.69 -0.97 -0.74
N ALA A 61 -6.60 -1.31 -0.08
CA ALA A 61 -6.30 -0.79 1.25
C ALA A 61 -6.14 0.72 1.23
N ALA A 62 -5.38 1.25 0.27
CA ALA A 62 -5.18 2.68 0.10
C ALA A 62 -6.48 3.42 -0.26
N ILE A 63 -7.34 2.83 -1.11
CA ILE A 63 -8.68 3.40 -1.39
C ILE A 63 -9.53 3.47 -0.12
N ALA A 64 -9.53 2.41 0.70
CA ALA A 64 -10.25 2.39 1.96
C ALA A 64 -9.70 3.45 2.93
N ALA A 65 -8.38 3.61 2.97
CA ALA A 65 -7.74 4.64 3.79
C ALA A 65 -8.08 6.06 3.32
N CYS A 66 -8.06 6.35 2.03
CA CYS A 66 -8.54 7.64 1.50
C CYS A 66 -10.02 7.90 1.79
N ARG A 67 -10.79 6.88 2.19
CA ARG A 67 -12.19 6.98 2.61
C ARG A 67 -12.37 6.84 4.13
N GLU A 68 -11.28 6.98 4.89
CA GLU A 68 -11.27 6.94 6.36
C GLU A 68 -11.72 5.59 6.96
N ASP A 69 -11.75 4.51 6.17
CA ASP A 69 -12.04 3.15 6.65
C ASP A 69 -10.74 2.41 7.04
N ALA A 70 -10.23 2.75 8.22
CA ALA A 70 -9.04 2.14 8.81
C ALA A 70 -9.14 0.60 8.91
N SER A 71 -10.33 0.10 9.24
CA SER A 71 -10.57 -1.33 9.46
C SER A 71 -10.38 -2.15 8.18
N THR A 72 -10.93 -1.66 7.07
CA THR A 72 -10.76 -2.29 5.75
C THR A 72 -9.35 -2.08 5.25
N ALA A 73 -8.74 -0.91 5.48
CA ALA A 73 -7.35 -0.66 5.11
C ALA A 73 -6.39 -1.69 5.74
N CYS A 74 -6.45 -1.87 7.08
CA CYS A 74 -5.60 -2.85 7.77
C CYS A 74 -5.84 -4.29 7.28
N ARG A 75 -7.10 -4.69 7.10
CA ARG A 75 -7.44 -6.05 6.61
C ARG A 75 -6.88 -6.31 5.22
N GLN A 76 -6.99 -5.34 4.31
CA GLN A 76 -6.47 -5.46 2.94
C GLN A 76 -4.93 -5.43 2.93
N LEU A 77 -4.29 -4.62 3.77
CA LEU A 77 -2.83 -4.61 3.92
C LEU A 77 -2.30 -5.95 4.44
N ALA A 78 -2.97 -6.57 5.40
CA ALA A 78 -2.56 -7.88 5.93
C ALA A 78 -2.58 -8.95 4.82
N LEU A 79 -3.65 -9.00 4.03
CA LEU A 79 -3.74 -9.89 2.88
C LEU A 79 -2.65 -9.61 1.83
N ALA A 80 -2.38 -8.33 1.55
CA ALA A 80 -1.31 -7.95 0.63
C ALA A 80 0.07 -8.41 1.14
N ALA A 81 0.33 -8.24 2.45
CA ALA A 81 1.58 -8.66 3.09
C ALA A 81 1.83 -10.15 2.92
N ASP A 82 0.84 -10.98 3.27
CA ASP A 82 0.96 -12.43 3.19
C ASP A 82 1.14 -12.92 1.75
N LEU A 83 0.48 -12.28 0.79
CA LEU A 83 0.65 -12.60 -0.63
C LEU A 83 2.01 -12.16 -1.19
N PHE A 84 2.59 -11.06 -0.70
CA PHE A 84 3.96 -10.69 -1.07
C PHE A 84 4.98 -11.67 -0.51
N ASP A 85 4.80 -12.12 0.74
CA ASP A 85 5.68 -13.12 1.34
C ASP A 85 5.60 -14.45 0.58
N ALA A 86 4.38 -14.90 0.24
CA ALA A 86 4.17 -16.10 -0.56
C ALA A 86 4.70 -15.98 -2.01
N ALA A 87 4.99 -14.77 -2.47
CA ALA A 87 5.58 -14.48 -3.77
C ALA A 87 7.10 -14.21 -3.69
N ASP A 88 7.76 -14.52 -2.57
CA ASP A 88 9.17 -14.23 -2.31
C ASP A 88 9.53 -12.74 -2.47
N MET A 89 8.61 -11.85 -2.10
CA MET A 89 8.79 -10.38 -2.11
C MET A 89 8.71 -9.77 -0.70
N PRO A 90 9.55 -10.20 0.25
CA PRO A 90 9.41 -9.87 1.67
C PRO A 90 9.54 -8.36 1.95
N LEU A 91 10.30 -7.61 1.15
CA LEU A 91 10.38 -6.15 1.29
C LEU A 91 9.00 -5.49 1.12
N CYS A 92 8.23 -5.91 0.12
CA CYS A 92 6.88 -5.40 -0.10
C CYS A 92 5.95 -5.79 1.06
N GLY A 93 6.07 -7.02 1.57
CA GLY A 93 5.32 -7.50 2.73
C GLY A 93 5.59 -6.65 3.98
N TRP A 94 6.86 -6.36 4.28
CA TRP A 94 7.23 -5.49 5.40
C TRP A 94 6.74 -4.05 5.24
N VAL A 95 6.73 -3.50 4.03
CA VAL A 95 6.13 -2.17 3.79
C VAL A 95 4.62 -2.19 4.10
N MET A 96 3.88 -3.25 3.76
CA MET A 96 2.45 -3.35 4.10
C MET A 96 2.24 -3.40 5.61
N ARG A 97 3.05 -4.19 6.34
CA ARG A 97 3.00 -4.29 7.80
C ARG A 97 3.39 -2.98 8.49
N TYR A 98 4.37 -2.28 7.95
CA TYR A 98 4.74 -0.93 8.40
C TYR A 98 3.54 0.03 8.26
N LYS A 99 2.81 -0.01 7.14
CA LYS A 99 1.57 0.78 6.95
C LYS A 99 0.45 0.40 7.92
N ILE A 100 0.30 -0.89 8.26
CA ILE A 100 -0.64 -1.30 9.32
C ILE A 100 -0.23 -0.65 10.65
N GLY A 101 1.06 -0.64 10.98
CA GLY A 101 1.56 0.00 12.19
C GLY A 101 1.29 1.50 12.24
N GLU A 102 1.44 2.20 11.11
CA GLU A 102 1.08 3.63 10.99
C GLU A 102 -0.42 3.87 11.21
N ILE A 103 -1.29 2.96 10.74
CA ILE A 103 -2.76 3.08 10.86
C ILE A 103 -3.28 2.61 12.23
N GLN A 104 -2.62 1.69 12.92
CA GLN A 104 -3.11 1.20 14.22
C GLN A 104 -2.64 2.06 15.39
N GLY A 105 -1.45 2.68 15.27
CA GLY A 105 -0.84 3.40 16.37
C GLY A 105 -0.61 2.51 17.60
N GLY A 106 -0.53 3.12 18.78
CA GLY A 106 -0.40 2.38 20.05
C GLY A 106 0.89 1.57 20.17
N VAL A 107 0.91 0.61 21.10
CA VAL A 107 2.10 -0.25 21.34
C VAL A 107 2.29 -1.27 20.21
N GLU A 108 1.20 -1.90 19.76
CA GLU A 108 1.24 -2.90 18.70
C GLU A 108 1.68 -2.30 17.35
N GLY A 109 1.15 -1.13 16.99
CA GLY A 109 1.54 -0.44 15.76
C GLY A 109 3.00 0.03 15.78
N ARG A 110 3.48 0.53 16.93
CA ARG A 110 4.91 0.86 17.11
C ARG A 110 5.81 -0.35 16.91
N ALA A 111 5.43 -1.52 17.44
CA ALA A 111 6.20 -2.74 17.23
C ALA A 111 6.27 -3.16 15.75
N LEU A 112 5.19 -2.98 14.99
CA LEU A 112 5.17 -3.24 13.55
C LEU A 112 6.06 -2.25 12.77
N ILE A 113 6.02 -0.98 13.14
CA ILE A 113 6.89 0.06 12.56
C ILE A 113 8.36 -0.31 12.79
N THR A 114 8.77 -0.56 14.04
CA THR A 114 10.17 -0.89 14.38
C THR A 114 10.69 -2.11 13.60
N ARG A 115 9.92 -3.20 13.56
CA ARG A 115 10.31 -4.40 12.79
C ARG A 115 10.41 -4.13 11.28
N GLY A 116 9.50 -3.31 10.75
CA GLY A 116 9.55 -2.87 9.36
C GLY A 116 10.80 -2.05 9.05
N GLU A 117 11.17 -1.12 9.93
CA GLU A 117 12.39 -0.31 9.80
C GLU A 117 13.65 -1.18 9.82
N GLU A 118 13.74 -2.13 10.75
CA GLU A 118 14.85 -3.09 10.84
C GLU A 118 14.98 -3.93 9.56
N SER A 119 13.86 -4.45 9.03
CA SER A 119 13.86 -5.23 7.79
C SER A 119 14.23 -4.41 6.55
N MET A 120 13.82 -3.15 6.50
CA MET A 120 14.21 -2.25 5.40
C MET A 120 15.69 -1.86 5.51
N ALA A 121 16.16 -1.59 6.73
CA ALA A 121 17.56 -1.27 7.00
C ALA A 121 18.50 -2.43 6.64
N SER A 122 18.10 -3.68 6.89
CA SER A 122 18.88 -4.88 6.50
C SER A 122 19.02 -5.00 4.97
N GLN A 123 18.13 -4.36 4.20
CA GLN A 123 18.20 -4.24 2.75
C GLN A 123 18.87 -2.94 2.27
N SER A 124 19.64 -2.29 3.15
CA SER A 124 20.37 -1.05 2.89
C SER A 124 19.51 0.19 2.59
N ILE A 125 18.22 0.15 2.91
CA ILE A 125 17.33 1.31 2.75
C ILE A 125 17.64 2.33 3.85
N LYS A 126 18.13 3.50 3.45
CA LYS A 126 18.58 4.56 4.38
C LYS A 126 17.45 5.29 5.10
N SER A 127 16.28 5.36 4.48
CA SER A 127 15.10 6.03 5.08
C SER A 127 13.86 5.17 4.87
N PRO A 128 13.58 4.22 5.78
CA PRO A 128 12.42 3.33 5.72
C PRO A 128 11.09 4.09 5.58
N ALA A 129 10.90 5.18 6.32
CA ALA A 129 9.69 6.00 6.23
C ALA A 129 9.48 6.63 4.84
N ARG A 130 10.53 7.25 4.26
CA ARG A 130 10.45 7.86 2.92
C ARG A 130 10.26 6.81 1.84
N TRP A 131 10.97 5.69 1.95
CA TRP A 131 10.81 4.55 1.06
C TRP A 131 9.38 4.01 1.09
N SER A 132 8.83 3.78 2.28
CA SER A 132 7.47 3.28 2.46
C SER A 132 6.42 4.25 1.92
N ARG A 133 6.61 5.57 2.08
CA ARG A 133 5.72 6.59 1.49
C ARG A 133 5.75 6.58 -0.03
N MET A 134 6.92 6.38 -0.63
CA MET A 134 7.06 6.27 -2.10
C MET A 134 6.48 4.96 -2.64
N VAL A 135 6.72 3.84 -1.97
CA VAL A 135 6.27 2.51 -2.42
C VAL A 135 4.79 2.27 -2.16
N ALA A 136 4.23 2.85 -1.09
CA ALA A 136 2.84 2.65 -0.70
C ALA A 136 2.17 3.99 -0.31
N PRO A 137 1.91 4.89 -1.27
CA PRO A 137 1.13 6.11 -1.03
C PRO A 137 -0.36 5.80 -0.77
N GLY A 138 -1.10 6.79 -0.28
CA GLY A 138 -2.56 6.73 -0.10
C GLY A 138 -3.04 6.42 1.32
N PHE A 139 -2.28 6.78 2.36
CA PHE A 139 -2.63 6.47 3.76
C PHE A 139 -2.62 7.70 4.70
N SER A 140 -2.16 8.86 4.25
CA SER A 140 -1.98 10.04 5.10
C SER A 140 -3.28 10.54 5.74
N GLY A 141 -4.44 10.33 5.12
CA GLY A 141 -5.74 10.73 5.66
C GLY A 141 -6.09 10.02 6.97
N VAL A 142 -5.95 8.69 7.01
CA VAL A 142 -6.24 7.89 8.21
C VAL A 142 -5.21 8.12 9.31
N ILE A 143 -3.94 8.26 8.93
CA ILE A 143 -2.85 8.47 9.90
C ILE A 143 -3.02 9.81 10.63
N THR A 144 -3.44 10.86 9.93
CA THR A 144 -3.65 12.20 10.52
C THR A 144 -4.86 12.24 11.45
N CYS A 145 -5.97 11.58 11.08
CA CYS A 145 -7.21 11.55 11.89
C CYS A 145 -6.98 10.98 13.31
N GLN A 146 -6.08 10.01 13.46
CA GLN A 146 -5.77 9.40 14.78
C GLN A 146 -4.92 10.28 15.69
N LEU A 147 -4.10 11.17 15.13
CA LEU A 147 -3.33 12.13 15.91
C LEU A 147 -4.23 13.20 16.51
N GLU A 148 -5.34 13.53 15.85
CA GLU A 148 -6.33 14.50 16.34
C GLU A 148 -7.25 13.93 17.42
N THR A 149 -7.48 12.61 17.46
CA THR A 149 -8.33 11.95 18.48
C THR A 149 -7.58 11.55 19.76
N SER A 150 -6.27 11.77 19.82
CA SER A 150 -5.42 11.39 20.97
C SER A 150 -5.11 12.54 21.94
N TYR A 151 -5.79 13.69 21.80
CA TYR A 151 -5.76 14.83 22.73
C TYR A 151 -7.08 14.96 23.48
#